data_AF-A0A957WGM5-F1
#
_entry.id   AF-A0A957WGM5-F1
#
_cell.length_a   1.000
_cell.length_b   1.000
_cell.length_c   1.000
_cell.angle_alpha   90.00
_cell.angle_beta   90.00
_cell.angle_gamma   90.00
#
_symmetry.space_group_name_H-M   'P 1'
#
loop_
_entity.id
_entity.type
_entity.pdbx_description
1 polymer ?
#
loop_
_entity_poly.entity_id
_entity_poly.type
_entity_poly.pdbx_seq_one_letter_code
_entity_poly.pdbx_strand_id
1 'polypeptide(L)'
;MISNLLAIIAGAACLAEAGIVAKRFPRSHPVMTNAVAMTVGAAMLGVASLLNSEAWVLPSNTATWLAFGYIVLGASVLAYFLYVFVLGRWTASAVSYAFVLFPLVTVIVATQLAGEHITWGFIGGGLLVLGGVWFGALRQS
;
A
#
# COMPACT_ATOMS: atom_id res chain seq x y z
N MET A 1 -9.13 -3.57 -21.38
CA MET A 1 -8.79 -4.71 -20.49
C MET A 1 -7.28 -4.96 -20.43
N ILE A 2 -6.60 -5.13 -21.58
CA ILE A 2 -5.14 -5.31 -21.64
C ILE A 2 -4.37 -4.11 -21.04
N SER A 3 -4.80 -2.87 -21.34
CA SER A 3 -4.25 -1.63 -20.76
C SER A 3 -4.22 -1.63 -19.23
N ASN A 4 -5.30 -2.09 -18.60
CA ASN A 4 -5.43 -2.10 -17.14
C ASN A 4 -4.53 -3.17 -16.52
N LEU A 5 -4.39 -4.33 -17.17
CA LEU A 5 -3.46 -5.38 -16.72
C LEU A 5 -2.01 -4.90 -16.80
N LEU A 6 -1.62 -4.23 -17.89
CA LEU A 6 -0.30 -3.65 -18.03
C LEU A 6 -0.04 -2.58 -16.96
N ALA A 7 -1.03 -1.74 -16.65
CA ALA A 7 -0.91 -0.74 -15.59
C ALA A 7 -0.72 -1.38 -14.20
N ILE A 8 -1.44 -2.46 -13.90
CA ILE A 8 -1.29 -3.20 -12.63
C ILE A 8 0.10 -3.83 -12.53
N ILE A 9 0.58 -4.47 -13.61
CA ILE A 9 1.90 -5.09 -13.63
C ILE A 9 3.00 -4.04 -13.49
N ALA A 10 2.89 -2.91 -14.19
CA ALA A 10 3.82 -1.80 -14.06
C ALA A 10 3.84 -1.24 -12.63
N GLY A 11 2.67 -1.04 -12.01
CA GLY A 11 2.57 -0.60 -10.61
C GLY A 11 3.21 -1.58 -9.64
N ALA A 12 3.01 -2.89 -9.83
CA ALA A 12 3.65 -3.92 -9.01
C ALA A 12 5.18 -3.93 -9.17
N ALA A 13 5.69 -3.74 -10.39
CA ALA A 13 7.12 -3.63 -10.66
C ALA A 13 7.72 -2.39 -9.98
N CYS A 14 7.07 -1.22 -10.09
CA CYS A 14 7.50 0.01 -9.41
C CYS A 14 7.54 -0.17 -7.88
N LEU A 15 6.53 -0.82 -7.28
CA LEU A 15 6.50 -1.10 -5.84
C LEU A 15 7.66 -2.01 -5.40
N ALA A 16 7.94 -3.06 -6.16
CA ALA A 16 9.05 -3.97 -5.88
C ALA A 16 10.41 -3.25 -6.01
N GLU A 17 10.61 -2.46 -7.06
CA GLU A 17 11.83 -1.70 -7.30
C GLU A 17 12.05 -0.64 -6.21
N ALA A 18 11.01 0.07 -5.79
CA ALA A 18 11.08 1.09 -4.75
C ALA A 18 11.67 0.55 -3.44
N GLY A 19 11.30 -0.67 -3.04
CA GLY A 19 11.87 -1.32 -1.84
C GLY A 19 13.38 -1.61 -1.97
N ILE A 20 13.83 -2.01 -3.15
CA ILE A 20 15.25 -2.29 -3.44
C ILE A 20 16.05 -0.99 -3.45
N VAL A 21 15.55 0.03 -4.17
CA VAL A 21 16.18 1.35 -4.27
C VAL A 21 16.27 2.00 -2.89
N ALA A 22 15.18 1.99 -2.12
CA ALA A 22 15.15 2.55 -0.76
C ALA A 22 16.19 1.92 0.17
N LYS A 23 16.51 0.62 -0.01
CA LYS A 23 17.56 -0.05 0.76
C LYS A 23 18.98 0.23 0.27
N ARG A 24 19.16 0.61 -0.99
CA ARG A 24 20.47 0.91 -1.57
C ARG A 24 20.97 2.30 -1.21
N PHE A 25 20.05 3.23 -0.95
CA PHE A 25 20.41 4.57 -0.49
C PHE A 25 20.83 4.57 0.99
N PRO A 26 21.74 5.49 1.39
CA PRO A 26 22.12 5.64 2.79
C PRO A 26 20.88 5.92 3.65
N ARG A 27 20.87 5.41 4.89
CA ARG A 27 19.76 5.60 5.82
C ARG A 27 19.51 7.09 6.08
N SER A 28 18.48 7.63 5.45
CA SER A 28 17.93 8.96 5.72
C SER A 28 16.82 8.88 6.77
N HIS A 29 16.53 10.01 7.42
CA HIS A 29 15.47 10.08 8.42
C HIS A 29 14.11 9.69 7.76
N PRO A 30 13.36 8.69 8.28
CA PRO A 30 12.17 8.15 7.62
C PRO A 30 11.10 9.20 7.28
N VAL A 31 10.96 10.23 8.13
CA VAL A 31 10.04 11.35 7.88
C VAL A 31 10.45 12.15 6.64
N MET A 32 11.76 12.40 6.45
CA MET A 32 12.25 13.15 5.29
C MET A 32 12.04 12.37 4.00
N THR A 33 12.35 11.08 4.02
CA THR A 33 12.11 10.17 2.88
C THR A 33 10.62 10.13 2.51
N ASN A 34 9.74 10.05 3.51
CA ASN A 34 8.30 10.06 3.29
C ASN A 34 7.82 11.39 2.72
N ALA A 35 8.24 12.52 3.29
CA ALA A 35 7.87 13.85 2.81
C ALA A 35 8.28 14.06 1.35
N VAL A 36 9.51 13.70 0.97
CA VAL A 36 9.99 13.80 -0.41
C VAL A 36 9.20 12.86 -1.32
N ALA A 37 9.02 11.60 -0.94
CA ALA A 37 8.28 10.62 -1.74
C ALA A 37 6.82 11.07 -2.00
N MET A 38 6.12 11.54 -0.95
CA MET A 38 4.74 12.03 -1.06
C MET A 38 4.65 13.30 -1.91
N THR A 39 5.62 14.22 -1.78
CA THR A 39 5.63 15.46 -2.58
C THR A 39 5.85 15.16 -4.06
N VAL A 40 6.82 14.30 -4.39
CA VAL A 40 7.11 13.89 -5.76
C VAL A 40 5.91 13.12 -6.35
N GLY A 41 5.35 12.17 -5.59
CA GLY A 41 4.17 11.42 -6.01
C GLY A 41 2.96 12.32 -6.28
N ALA A 42 2.70 13.30 -5.39
CA ALA A 42 1.62 14.28 -5.57
C ALA A 42 1.85 15.14 -6.83
N ALA A 43 3.08 15.60 -7.07
CA ALA A 43 3.40 16.36 -8.27
C ALA A 43 3.21 15.54 -9.56
N MET A 44 3.67 14.29 -9.57
CA MET A 44 3.49 13.37 -10.72
C MET A 44 2.01 13.12 -11.00
N LEU A 45 1.21 12.84 -9.98
CA LEU A 45 -0.24 12.64 -10.11
C LEU A 45 -0.94 13.92 -10.55
N GLY A 46 -0.52 15.09 -10.04
CA GLY A 46 -1.06 16.38 -10.46
C GLY A 46 -0.81 16.69 -11.94
N VAL A 47 0.40 16.41 -12.44
CA VAL A 47 0.72 16.53 -13.87
C VAL A 47 -0.11 15.55 -14.69
N ALA A 48 -0.22 14.29 -14.27
CA ALA A 48 -1.03 13.30 -14.96
C ALA A 48 -2.52 13.70 -15.01
N SER A 49 -3.07 14.20 -13.91
CA SER A 49 -4.44 14.71 -13.82
C SER A 49 -4.68 15.87 -14.79
N LEU A 50 -3.72 16.80 -14.88
CA LEU A 50 -3.78 17.93 -15.81
C LEU A 50 -3.73 17.49 -17.28
N LEU A 51 -2.84 16.55 -17.62
CA LEU A 51 -2.74 15.99 -18.97
C LEU A 51 -4.00 15.24 -19.40
N ASN A 52 -4.73 14.65 -18.46
CA ASN A 52 -6.01 13.96 -18.70
C ASN A 52 -7.23 14.90 -18.62
N SER A 53 -7.02 16.21 -18.41
CA SER A 53 -8.09 17.21 -18.31
C SER A 53 -9.15 16.88 -17.24
N GLU A 54 -8.72 16.31 -16.11
CA GLU A 54 -9.64 16.00 -15.01
C GLU A 54 -10.22 17.28 -14.38
N ALA A 55 -11.50 17.24 -14.02
CA ALA A 55 -12.15 18.36 -13.35
C ALA A 55 -11.72 18.44 -11.88
N TRP A 56 -11.10 19.54 -11.48
CA TRP A 56 -10.70 19.78 -10.09
C TRP A 56 -11.85 20.45 -9.33
N VAL A 57 -12.74 19.62 -8.78
CA VAL A 57 -13.87 20.07 -7.98
C VAL A 57 -13.59 19.85 -6.51
N LEU A 58 -13.70 20.91 -5.71
CA LEU A 58 -13.56 20.80 -4.26
C LEU A 58 -14.76 20.05 -3.66
N PRO A 59 -14.53 19.15 -2.69
CA PRO A 59 -15.63 18.47 -2.01
C PRO A 59 -16.54 19.47 -1.29
N SER A 60 -17.85 19.38 -1.54
CA SER A 60 -18.86 20.19 -0.87
C SER A 60 -19.28 19.64 0.50
N ASN A 61 -19.01 18.36 0.76
CA ASN A 61 -19.44 17.65 1.97
C ASN A 61 -18.26 17.47 2.96
N THR A 62 -18.50 17.79 4.23
CA THR A 62 -17.55 17.56 5.33
C THR A 62 -17.15 16.08 5.48
N ALA A 63 -18.07 15.14 5.21
CA ALA A 63 -17.75 13.71 5.27
C ALA A 63 -16.65 13.32 4.27
N THR A 64 -16.66 13.91 3.07
CA THR A 64 -15.61 13.69 2.06
C THR A 64 -14.27 14.26 2.52
N TRP A 65 -14.27 15.42 3.19
CA TRP A 65 -13.07 15.99 3.78
C TRP A 65 -12.49 15.11 4.89
N LEU A 66 -13.33 14.53 5.74
CA LEU A 66 -12.90 13.59 6.77
C LEU A 66 -12.34 12.30 6.17
N ALA A 67 -13.02 11.72 5.18
CA ALA A 67 -12.52 10.55 4.47
C ALA A 67 -11.18 10.83 3.76
N PHE A 68 -11.06 11.99 3.12
CA PHE A 68 -9.82 12.44 2.49
C PHE A 68 -8.69 12.61 3.52
N GLY A 69 -8.97 13.27 4.65
CA GLY A 69 -8.01 13.43 5.74
C GLY A 69 -7.54 12.10 6.33
N TYR A 70 -8.46 11.15 6.50
CA TYR A 70 -8.14 9.79 6.95
C TYR A 70 -7.21 9.07 5.96
N ILE A 71 -7.51 9.12 4.66
CA ILE A 71 -6.66 8.48 3.64
C ILE A 71 -5.29 9.14 3.60
N VAL A 72 -5.21 10.48 3.62
CA VAL A 72 -3.93 11.20 3.56
C VAL A 72 -3.07 10.92 4.80
N LEU A 73 -3.62 11.10 6.00
CA LEU A 73 -2.85 10.99 7.23
C LEU A 73 -2.61 9.54 7.65
N GLY A 74 -3.66 8.73 7.65
CA GLY A 74 -3.62 7.34 8.10
C GLY A 74 -3.07 6.41 7.03
N ALA A 75 -3.77 6.33 5.90
CA ALA A 75 -3.46 5.34 4.86
C ALA A 75 -2.20 5.66 4.05
N SER A 76 -1.83 6.93 3.91
CA SER A 76 -0.64 7.35 3.15
C SER A 76 0.53 7.68 4.08
N VAL A 77 0.46 8.78 4.84
CA VAL A 77 1.61 9.29 5.60
C VAL A 77 2.04 8.32 6.69
N LEU A 78 1.13 7.90 7.57
CA LEU A 78 1.44 6.98 8.66
C LEU A 78 1.85 5.60 8.14
N ALA A 79 1.09 5.02 7.20
CA ALA A 79 1.39 3.70 6.66
C ALA A 79 2.76 3.66 5.96
N TYR A 80 3.10 4.66 5.13
CA TYR A 80 4.39 4.71 4.46
C TYR A 80 5.55 4.97 5.44
N PHE A 81 5.32 5.81 6.46
CA PHE A 81 6.29 5.99 7.54
C PHE A 81 6.59 4.65 8.24
N LEU A 82 5.55 3.90 8.62
CA LEU A 82 5.70 2.58 9.23
C LEU A 82 6.41 1.61 8.29
N TYR A 83 6.08 1.62 7.00
CA TYR A 83 6.75 0.81 5.98
C TYR A 83 8.27 1.09 5.97
N VAL A 84 8.70 2.34 5.81
CA VAL A 84 10.12 2.72 5.80
C VAL A 84 10.79 2.42 7.15
N PHE A 85 10.08 2.64 8.26
CA PHE A 85 10.56 2.36 9.61
C PHE A 85 10.86 0.87 9.83
N VAL A 86 9.97 -0.01 9.39
CA VAL A 86 10.16 -1.47 9.47
C VAL A 86 11.21 -1.91 8.45
N LEU A 87 11.21 -1.35 7.23
CA LEU A 87 12.21 -1.66 6.20
C LEU A 87 13.63 -1.32 6.64
N GLY A 88 13.80 -0.28 7.46
CA GLY A 88 15.07 0.09 8.07
C GLY A 88 15.55 -0.89 9.14
N ARG A 89 14.67 -1.71 9.73
CA ARG A 89 14.97 -2.66 10.80
C ARG A 89 14.99 -4.13 10.34
N TRP A 90 14.18 -4.48 9.34
CA TRP A 90 13.96 -5.86 8.89
C TRP A 90 14.48 -6.09 7.46
N THR A 91 14.65 -7.36 7.06
CA THR A 91 15.01 -7.72 5.68
C THR A 91 13.88 -7.36 4.70
N ALA A 92 14.18 -7.19 3.41
CA ALA A 92 13.16 -6.76 2.45
C ALA A 92 12.07 -7.83 2.31
N SER A 93 12.50 -9.09 2.25
CA SER A 93 11.62 -10.25 2.27
C SER A 93 10.71 -10.28 3.51
N ALA A 94 11.23 -9.95 4.69
CA ALA A 94 10.42 -9.90 5.91
C ALA A 94 9.31 -8.84 5.83
N VAL A 95 9.62 -7.65 5.30
CA VAL A 95 8.61 -6.59 5.11
C VAL A 95 7.59 -6.98 4.05
N SER A 96 8.00 -7.67 2.99
CA SER A 96 7.08 -8.12 1.93
C SER A 96 6.00 -9.08 2.43
N TYR A 97 6.22 -9.81 3.55
CA TYR A 97 5.16 -10.64 4.14
C TYR A 97 3.98 -9.81 4.68
N ALA A 98 4.17 -8.54 5.02
CA ALA A 98 3.07 -7.68 5.45
C ALA A 98 1.98 -7.58 4.39
N PHE A 99 2.34 -7.50 3.10
CA PHE A 99 1.39 -7.48 1.99
C PHE A 99 0.51 -8.72 1.93
N VAL A 100 1.04 -9.86 2.40
CA VAL A 100 0.32 -11.13 2.42
C VAL A 100 -0.64 -11.23 3.61
N LEU A 101 -0.32 -10.54 4.70
CA LEU A 101 -1.18 -10.43 5.88
C LEU A 101 -2.28 -9.36 5.75
N PHE A 102 -2.08 -8.34 4.90
CA PHE A 102 -3.03 -7.25 4.73
C PHE A 102 -4.46 -7.72 4.42
N PRO A 103 -4.73 -8.64 3.47
CA PRO A 103 -6.10 -9.09 3.20
C PRO A 103 -6.79 -9.71 4.42
N LEU A 104 -6.04 -10.41 5.27
CA LEU A 104 -6.57 -11.04 6.49
C LEU A 104 -6.96 -9.99 7.53
N VAL A 105 -6.06 -9.05 7.79
CA VAL A 105 -6.31 -7.94 8.73
C VAL A 105 -7.45 -7.05 8.21
N THR A 106 -7.44 -6.71 6.93
CA THR A 106 -8.46 -5.90 6.28
C THR A 106 -9.84 -6.54 6.40
N VAL A 107 -9.98 -7.85 6.20
CA VAL A 107 -11.30 -8.49 6.34
C VAL A 107 -11.77 -8.57 7.78
N ILE A 108 -10.88 -8.84 8.75
CA ILE A 108 -11.27 -8.76 10.16
C ILE A 108 -11.80 -7.36 10.46
N VAL A 109 -11.08 -6.31 10.04
CA VAL A 109 -11.53 -4.93 10.23
C VAL A 109 -12.83 -4.63 9.48
N ALA A 110 -12.98 -5.09 8.23
CA ALA A 110 -14.18 -4.88 7.42
C ALA A 110 -15.41 -5.60 8.00
N THR A 111 -15.25 -6.81 8.52
CA THR A 111 -16.35 -7.53 9.18
C THR A 111 -16.85 -6.79 10.42
N GLN A 112 -15.94 -6.18 11.18
CA GLN A 112 -16.29 -5.42 12.40
C GLN A 112 -16.88 -4.04 12.08
N LEU A 113 -16.35 -3.34 11.07
CA LEU A 113 -16.77 -1.97 10.75
C LEU A 113 -17.94 -1.90 9.76
N ALA A 114 -17.93 -2.76 8.73
CA ALA A 114 -18.92 -2.75 7.64
C ALA A 114 -20.00 -3.85 7.78
N GLY A 115 -19.84 -4.78 8.73
CA GLY A 115 -20.79 -5.87 8.94
C GLY A 115 -20.80 -6.91 7.81
N GLU A 116 -19.73 -6.97 7.01
CA GLU A 116 -19.63 -7.93 5.91
C GLU A 116 -19.52 -9.37 6.44
N HIS A 117 -20.18 -10.29 5.76
CA HIS A 117 -20.16 -11.71 6.13
C HIS A 117 -18.98 -12.42 5.49
N ILE A 118 -18.23 -13.17 6.29
CA ILE A 118 -17.12 -13.98 5.82
C ILE A 118 -17.67 -15.12 4.96
N THR A 119 -17.29 -15.16 3.69
CA THR A 119 -17.69 -16.23 2.77
C THR A 119 -16.73 -17.42 2.84
N TRP A 120 -17.22 -18.61 2.47
CA TRP A 120 -16.37 -19.81 2.36
C TRP A 120 -15.22 -19.65 1.36
N GLY A 121 -15.45 -18.89 0.27
CA GLY A 121 -14.40 -18.56 -0.70
C GLY A 121 -13.29 -17.72 -0.08
N PHE A 122 -13.63 -16.77 0.80
CA PHE A 122 -12.64 -15.99 1.54
C PHE A 122 -11.82 -16.87 2.50
N ILE A 123 -12.46 -17.78 3.23
CA ILE A 123 -11.76 -18.72 4.13
C ILE A 123 -10.77 -19.57 3.32
N GLY A 124 -11.21 -20.12 2.18
CA GLY A 124 -10.34 -20.88 1.28
C GLY A 124 -9.15 -20.06 0.76
N GLY A 125 -9.41 -18.83 0.29
CA GLY A 125 -8.37 -17.92 -0.17
C GLY A 125 -7.39 -17.53 0.95
N GLY A 126 -7.89 -17.21 2.13
CA GLY A 126 -7.08 -16.87 3.31
C GLY A 126 -6.17 -18.02 3.74
N LEU A 127 -6.69 -19.25 3.77
CA LEU A 127 -5.88 -20.44 4.07
C LEU A 127 -4.79 -20.69 3.02
N LEU A 128 -5.10 -20.53 1.73
CA LEU A 128 -4.10 -20.64 0.65
C LEU A 128 -2.98 -19.61 0.81
N VAL A 129 -3.35 -18.37 1.10
CA VAL A 129 -2.41 -17.26 1.33
C VAL A 129 -1.51 -17.56 2.52
N LEU A 130 -2.08 -17.97 3.66
CA LEU A 130 -1.33 -18.36 4.86
C LEU A 130 -0.39 -19.54 4.60
N GLY A 131 -0.85 -20.56 3.88
CA GLY A 131 -0.02 -21.70 3.47
C GLY A 131 1.16 -21.28 2.60
N GLY A 132 0.95 -20.35 1.65
CA GLY A 132 2.00 -19.78 0.83
C GLY A 132 3.05 -19.01 1.63
N VAL A 133 2.63 -18.19 2.61
CA VAL A 133 3.54 -17.48 3.53
C VAL A 133 4.39 -18.46 4.32
N TRP A 134 3.73 -19.45 4.94
CA TRP A 134 4.40 -20.45 5.76
C TRP A 134 5.48 -21.20 4.97
N PHE A 135 5.13 -21.66 3.77
CA PHE A 135 6.06 -22.35 2.88
C PHE A 135 7.21 -21.44 2.42
N GLY A 136 6.91 -20.19 2.07
CA GLY A 136 7.93 -19.22 1.65
C GLY A 136 8.89 -18.82 2.78
N ALA A 137 8.38 -18.69 4.00
CA ALA A 137 9.16 -18.31 5.19
C ALA A 137 10.11 -19.44 5.62
N LEU A 138 9.65 -20.69 5.60
CA LEU A 138 10.47 -21.87 5.91
C LEU A 138 11.58 -22.15 4.90
N ARG A 139 11.46 -21.65 3.66
CA ARG A 139 12.52 -21.78 2.64
C ARG A 139 13.60 -20.70 2.72
N GLN A 140 13.40 -19.66 3.53
CA GLN A 140 14.38 -18.58 3.74
C GLN A 140 15.21 -18.73 5.02
N SER A 141 14.90 -19.72 5.86
CA SER A 141 15.70 -20.17 7.02
C SER A 141 16.64 -21.31 6.63
#